data_AF-A0A820ASH5-F1
#
_entry.id   AF-A0A820ASH5-F1
#
_cell.length_a   1.000
_cell.length_b   1.000
_cell.length_c   1.000
_cell.angle_alpha   90.00
_cell.angle_beta   90.00
_cell.angle_gamma   90.00
#
_symmetry.space_group_name_H-M   'P 1'
#
loop_
_entity.id
_entity.type
_entity.pdbx_description
1 polymer ?
#
loop_
_entity_poly.entity_id
_entity_poly.type
_entity_poly.pdbx_seq_one_letter_code
_entity_poly.pdbx_strand_id
1 'polypeptide(L)'
;NYLGHSKIDHDQIYVYSDLSTGGFGSNNCLNDYNPTRGSSGWNETWIQNTCILYNSSVPYNIENCNTANLFVPYLASNKIFIPAGTQVAFICNVNGSSTRLNLKQWQAYGLDIGTTIDTTPTIQTIIEWGRKMLQNTI
;
A
#
# COMPACT_ATOMS: atom_id res chain seq x y z
N ASN A 1 -8.23 -5.56 16.60
CA ASN A 1 -9.68 -5.51 16.41
C ASN A 1 -10.26 -4.19 16.86
N TYR A 2 -10.75 -3.38 15.93
CA TYR A 2 -11.58 -2.20 16.21
C TYR A 2 -12.95 -2.46 15.59
N LEU A 3 -14.03 -2.38 16.37
CA LEU A 3 -15.40 -2.71 15.90
C LEU A 3 -15.53 -4.11 15.24
N GLY A 4 -14.69 -5.08 15.63
CA GLY A 4 -14.68 -6.42 15.03
C GLY A 4 -13.84 -6.58 13.76
N HIS A 5 -13.21 -5.50 13.29
CA HIS A 5 -12.32 -5.50 12.11
C HIS A 5 -10.88 -5.90 12.50
N SER A 6 -10.35 -6.96 11.86
CA SER A 6 -8.93 -7.35 11.96
C SER A 6 -8.07 -6.19 11.49
N LYS A 7 -7.03 -5.85 12.24
CA LYS A 7 -6.10 -4.78 11.83
C LYS A 7 -4.92 -5.30 11.03
N ILE A 8 -4.99 -6.55 10.56
CA ILE A 8 -3.91 -7.20 9.85
C ILE A 8 -4.48 -7.72 8.54
N ASP A 9 -3.97 -7.13 7.47
CA ASP A 9 -4.20 -7.51 6.09
C ASP A 9 -2.90 -8.13 5.58
N HIS A 10 -2.97 -9.41 5.23
CA HIS A 10 -1.84 -10.13 4.68
C HIS A 10 -2.27 -11.17 3.66
N ASP A 11 -1.35 -11.49 2.75
CA ASP A 11 -1.54 -12.47 1.66
C ASP A 11 -2.76 -12.21 0.76
N GLN A 12 -3.17 -10.96 0.64
CA GLN A 12 -4.28 -10.55 -0.23
C GLN A 12 -3.79 -10.07 -1.60
N ILE A 13 -4.66 -10.19 -2.60
CA ILE A 13 -4.48 -9.61 -3.93
C ILE A 13 -5.52 -8.51 -4.12
N TYR A 14 -5.09 -7.26 -4.09
CA TYR A 14 -5.91 -6.09 -4.35
C TYR A 14 -5.75 -5.64 -5.80
N VAL A 15 -6.87 -5.50 -6.50
CA VAL A 15 -6.93 -5.04 -7.90
C VAL A 15 -7.80 -3.79 -7.95
N TYR A 16 -7.19 -2.62 -8.11
CA TYR A 16 -7.92 -1.35 -8.13
C TYR A 16 -8.25 -0.93 -9.55
N SER A 17 -9.51 -0.54 -9.79
CA SER A 17 -9.95 -0.14 -11.12
C SER A 17 -9.35 1.20 -11.55
N ASP A 18 -9.32 1.41 -12.86
CA ASP A 18 -8.89 2.63 -13.53
C ASP A 18 -9.86 3.81 -13.37
N LEU A 19 -11.08 3.57 -12.88
CA LEU A 19 -12.21 4.51 -12.90
C LEU A 19 -12.77 4.92 -11.53
N SER A 20 -12.20 4.49 -10.40
CA SER A 20 -12.69 4.95 -9.09
C SER A 20 -12.03 6.27 -8.69
N THR A 21 -12.79 7.36 -8.76
CA THR A 21 -12.43 8.63 -8.09
C THR A 21 -13.13 8.70 -6.74
N GLY A 22 -12.39 8.56 -5.63
CA GLY A 22 -12.86 8.86 -4.26
C GLY A 22 -12.71 7.74 -3.23
N GLY A 23 -12.32 8.11 -2.00
CA GLY A 23 -12.39 7.31 -0.76
C GLY A 23 -11.56 6.01 -0.71
N PHE A 24 -11.68 5.28 0.42
CA PHE A 24 -11.07 3.98 0.68
C PHE A 24 -11.19 3.06 -0.55
N GLY A 25 -10.05 2.65 -1.10
CA GLY A 25 -10.00 1.80 -2.30
C GLY A 25 -10.10 2.53 -3.64
N SER A 26 -9.88 3.85 -3.67
CA SER A 26 -9.57 4.57 -4.90
C SER A 26 -8.08 4.76 -5.08
N ASN A 27 -7.54 4.32 -6.21
CA ASN A 27 -6.23 4.66 -6.78
C ASN A 27 -4.99 4.54 -5.86
N ASN A 28 -5.09 3.87 -4.71
CA ASN A 28 -4.02 3.60 -3.77
C ASN A 28 -4.23 2.20 -3.16
N CYS A 29 -3.13 1.52 -2.87
CA CYS A 29 -3.10 0.22 -2.20
C CYS A 29 -3.59 0.29 -0.76
N LEU A 30 -3.35 1.42 -0.10
CA LEU A 30 -3.68 1.65 1.29
C LEU A 30 -4.01 3.11 1.52
N ASN A 31 -5.05 3.35 2.28
CA ASN A 31 -5.38 4.67 2.80
C ASN A 31 -5.40 4.59 4.34
N ASP A 32 -4.72 5.50 5.01
CA ASP A 32 -4.82 5.66 6.46
C ASP A 32 -5.09 7.14 6.77
N TYR A 33 -6.33 7.43 7.17
CA TYR A 33 -6.82 8.77 7.46
C TYR A 33 -6.73 9.01 8.97
N ASN A 34 -5.90 9.99 9.35
CA ASN A 34 -5.63 10.42 10.72
C ASN A 34 -5.10 9.32 11.68
N PRO A 35 -3.97 8.66 11.37
CA PRO A 35 -3.37 7.67 12.26
C PRO A 35 -2.92 8.30 13.59
N THR A 36 -3.27 7.66 14.72
CA THR A 36 -2.96 8.17 16.08
C THR A 36 -2.26 7.10 16.91
N ARG A 37 -1.08 7.42 17.47
CA ARG A 37 -0.30 6.48 18.31
C ARG A 37 -1.08 6.04 19.55
N GLY A 38 -1.09 4.73 19.80
CA GLY A 38 -1.71 4.14 20.99
C GLY A 38 -3.23 4.22 21.01
N SER A 39 -3.86 4.75 19.96
CA SER A 39 -5.31 4.79 19.83
C SER A 39 -5.79 3.56 19.06
N SER A 40 -6.98 3.09 19.43
CA SER A 40 -7.70 2.07 18.67
C SER A 40 -8.33 2.71 17.42
N GLY A 41 -7.52 3.17 16.47
CA GLY A 41 -7.97 3.75 15.18
C GLY A 41 -7.70 2.86 13.95
N TRP A 42 -7.74 3.43 12.75
CA TRP A 42 -7.54 2.78 11.43
C TRP A 42 -6.08 2.44 11.07
N ASN A 43 -5.17 2.40 12.05
CA ASN A 43 -3.78 1.95 11.86
C ASN A 43 -3.73 0.45 11.51
N GLU A 44 -3.86 0.13 10.24
CA GLU A 44 -3.77 -1.22 9.69
C GLU A 44 -2.31 -1.70 9.64
N THR A 45 -2.14 -3.02 9.69
CA THR A 45 -0.91 -3.71 9.35
C THR A 45 -1.14 -4.32 7.98
N TRP A 46 -0.37 -3.88 6.98
CA TRP A 46 -0.54 -4.28 5.60
C TRP A 46 0.77 -4.86 5.08
N ILE A 47 0.88 -6.18 5.16
CA ILE A 47 2.13 -6.91 4.95
C ILE A 47 1.92 -8.05 3.96
N GLN A 48 2.95 -8.35 3.15
CA GLN A 48 2.91 -9.50 2.21
C GLN A 48 1.73 -9.47 1.22
N ASN A 49 1.15 -8.30 0.99
CA ASN A 49 0.05 -8.14 0.06
C ASN A 49 0.55 -7.87 -1.35
N THR A 50 -0.25 -8.26 -2.32
CA THR A 50 -0.09 -7.87 -3.72
C THR A 50 -1.10 -6.77 -4.03
N CYS A 51 -0.63 -5.62 -4.51
CA CYS A 51 -1.47 -4.51 -4.94
C CYS A 51 -1.21 -4.16 -6.40
N ILE A 52 -2.28 -3.99 -7.18
CA ILE A 52 -2.20 -3.64 -8.60
C ILE A 52 -2.95 -2.34 -8.85
N LEU A 53 -2.22 -1.33 -9.33
CA LEU A 53 -2.72 -0.02 -9.70
C LEU A 53 -2.65 0.16 -11.22
N TYR A 54 -3.75 0.58 -11.85
CA TYR A 54 -3.82 0.79 -13.30
C TYR A 54 -3.66 2.24 -13.74
N ASN A 55 -3.87 3.21 -12.84
CA ASN A 55 -3.90 4.64 -13.15
C ASN A 55 -3.10 5.50 -12.17
N SER A 56 -2.41 4.89 -11.21
CA SER A 56 -1.73 5.60 -10.12
C SER A 56 -0.31 5.11 -9.93
N SER A 57 0.57 6.05 -9.58
CA SER A 57 1.95 5.80 -9.17
C SER A 57 2.18 5.99 -7.67
N VAL A 58 1.13 6.32 -6.93
CA VAL A 58 1.19 6.58 -5.49
C VAL A 58 0.48 5.42 -4.80
N PRO A 59 1.20 4.45 -4.21
CA PRO A 59 0.54 3.30 -3.60
C PRO A 59 -0.09 3.61 -2.26
N TYR A 60 0.44 4.58 -1.51
CA TYR A 60 -0.03 4.86 -0.17
C TYR A 60 -0.46 6.30 -0.02
N ASN A 61 -1.64 6.48 0.55
CA ASN A 61 -2.18 7.76 0.94
C ASN A 61 -2.33 7.77 2.46
N ILE A 62 -1.32 8.30 3.13
CA ILE A 62 -1.19 8.26 4.59
C ILE A 62 -1.25 9.70 5.08
N GLU A 63 -2.40 10.08 5.61
CA GLU A 63 -2.62 11.43 6.09
C GLU A 63 -1.67 11.73 7.25
N ASN A 64 -1.15 12.97 7.30
CA ASN A 64 -0.18 13.39 8.33
C ASN A 64 1.08 12.52 8.41
N CYS A 65 1.42 11.78 7.34
CA CYS A 65 2.66 11.00 7.29
C CYS A 65 3.86 11.87 7.65
N ASN A 66 4.67 11.40 8.61
CA ASN A 66 5.88 12.06 9.05
C ASN A 66 6.95 11.02 9.37
N THR A 67 8.10 11.09 8.69
CA THR A 67 9.19 10.12 8.89
C THR A 67 9.87 10.24 10.26
N ALA A 68 9.75 11.39 10.94
CA ALA A 68 10.29 11.61 12.28
C ALA A 68 9.35 11.11 13.40
N ASN A 69 8.06 10.95 13.10
CA ASN A 69 7.05 10.50 14.05
C ASN A 69 6.13 9.51 13.35
N LEU A 70 6.66 8.31 13.13
CA LEU A 70 6.04 7.30 12.29
C LEU A 70 4.79 6.73 12.97
N PHE A 71 3.65 7.34 12.66
CA PHE A 71 2.32 6.80 12.93
C PHE A 71 1.83 5.87 11.81
N VAL A 72 2.72 5.56 10.86
CA VAL A 72 2.42 4.85 9.63
C VAL A 72 1.86 3.45 9.95
N PRO A 73 0.87 2.96 9.19
CA PRO A 73 0.50 1.55 9.21
C PRO A 73 1.75 0.68 9.07
N TYR A 74 1.78 -0.50 9.70
CA TYR A 74 2.95 -1.37 9.57
C TYR A 74 2.93 -2.00 8.18
N LEU A 75 3.83 -1.52 7.32
CA LEU A 75 3.99 -1.97 5.94
C LEU A 75 5.29 -2.78 5.83
N ALA A 76 5.24 -3.92 5.16
CA ALA A 76 6.42 -4.72 4.88
C ALA A 76 6.17 -5.78 3.80
N SER A 77 7.20 -6.04 2.99
CA SER A 77 7.27 -7.19 2.07
C SER A 77 6.11 -7.29 1.09
N ASN A 78 5.54 -6.16 0.70
CA ASN A 78 4.46 -6.08 -0.26
C ASN A 78 4.97 -6.16 -1.71
N LYS A 79 4.09 -6.51 -2.64
CA LYS A 79 4.36 -6.44 -4.08
C LYS A 79 3.40 -5.45 -4.69
N ILE A 80 3.93 -4.35 -5.21
CA ILE A 80 3.11 -3.29 -5.79
C ILE A 80 3.38 -3.22 -7.28
N PHE A 81 2.30 -3.25 -8.05
CA PHE A 81 2.34 -3.12 -9.50
C PHE A 81 1.76 -1.77 -9.91
N ILE A 82 2.54 -0.97 -10.64
CA ILE A 82 2.14 0.36 -11.12
C ILE A 82 2.23 0.45 -12.65
N PRO A 83 1.57 1.43 -13.29
CA PRO A 83 1.56 1.54 -14.75
C PRO A 83 2.97 1.67 -15.34
N ALA A 84 3.19 1.01 -16.48
CA ALA A 84 4.48 1.04 -17.17
C ALA A 84 4.89 2.49 -17.53
N GLY A 85 6.18 2.78 -17.42
CA GLY A 85 6.73 4.12 -17.69
C GLY A 85 6.46 5.16 -16.59
N THR A 86 5.85 4.77 -15.46
CA THR A 86 5.65 5.66 -14.31
C THR A 86 6.66 5.38 -13.19
N GLN A 87 7.02 6.43 -12.44
CA GLN A 87 7.85 6.30 -11.27
C GLN A 87 6.97 6.29 -10.01
N VAL A 88 7.10 5.22 -9.22
CA VAL A 88 6.45 5.12 -7.91
C VAL A 88 6.78 6.33 -7.04
N ALA A 89 5.81 6.73 -6.22
CA ALA A 89 6.05 7.75 -5.22
C ALA A 89 5.33 7.53 -3.91
N PHE A 90 6.09 7.76 -2.85
CA PHE A 90 5.62 7.79 -1.48
C PHE A 90 5.67 9.25 -1.02
N ILE A 91 4.54 9.79 -0.58
CA ILE A 91 4.42 11.19 -0.15
C ILE A 91 4.38 11.22 1.36
N CYS A 92 5.36 11.89 1.98
CA CYS A 92 5.46 11.98 3.43
C CYS A 92 6.25 13.22 3.86
N ASN A 93 6.00 13.72 5.07
CA ASN A 93 6.81 14.80 5.63
C ASN A 93 8.18 14.27 6.07
N VAL A 94 9.23 14.84 5.50
CA VAL A 94 10.62 14.62 5.88
C VAL A 94 11.17 15.93 6.41
N ASN A 95 11.66 15.95 7.65
CA ASN A 95 12.17 17.16 8.32
C ASN A 95 11.19 18.35 8.25
N GLY A 96 9.89 18.08 8.41
CA GLY A 96 8.83 19.10 8.41
C GLY A 96 8.35 19.56 7.02
N SER A 97 8.84 18.97 5.92
CA SER A 97 8.43 19.31 4.56
C SER A 97 7.85 18.12 3.80
N SER A 98 6.71 18.31 3.13
CA SER A 98 6.10 17.29 2.27
C SER A 98 7.04 16.95 1.12
N THR A 99 7.45 15.69 1.06
CA THR A 99 8.48 15.20 0.14
C THR A 99 7.97 14.00 -0.64
N ARG A 100 8.26 13.98 -1.95
CA ARG A 100 8.02 12.82 -2.83
C ARG A 100 9.26 11.92 -2.82
N LEU A 101 9.11 10.70 -2.32
CA LEU A 101 10.18 9.71 -2.19
C LEU A 101 9.98 8.57 -3.19
N ASN A 102 11.06 8.04 -3.75
CA ASN A 102 11.02 6.74 -4.43
C ASN A 102 11.14 5.58 -3.42
N LEU A 103 10.98 4.33 -3.88
CA LEU A 103 11.04 3.15 -3.01
C LEU A 103 12.33 3.07 -2.20
N LYS A 104 13.49 3.29 -2.83
CA LYS A 104 14.79 3.21 -2.16
C LYS A 104 14.90 4.24 -1.03
N GLN A 105 14.44 5.46 -1.27
CA GLN A 105 14.43 6.52 -0.26
C GLN A 105 13.45 6.21 0.87
N TRP A 106 12.25 5.72 0.54
CA TRP A 106 11.24 5.29 1.50
C TRP A 106 11.79 4.21 2.44
N GLN A 107 12.40 3.16 1.88
CA GLN A 107 13.02 2.07 2.63
C GLN A 107 14.26 2.49 3.42
N ALA A 108 15.01 3.50 2.96
CA ALA A 108 16.13 4.05 3.71
C ALA A 108 15.73 4.70 5.05
N TYR A 109 14.47 5.13 5.20
CA TYR A 109 13.91 5.58 6.47
C TYR A 109 13.39 4.42 7.36
N GLY A 110 13.62 3.16 6.97
CA GLY A 110 13.14 1.99 7.71
C GLY A 110 11.69 1.61 7.40
N LEU A 111 11.11 2.15 6.33
CA LEU A 111 9.68 2.02 6.00
C LEU A 111 9.46 0.99 4.90
N ASP A 112 8.42 0.17 5.07
CA ASP A 112 7.97 -0.77 4.02
C ASP A 112 9.10 -1.66 3.49
N ILE A 113 9.90 -2.18 4.42
CA ILE A 113 11.08 -2.98 4.11
C ILE A 113 10.69 -4.27 3.39
N GLY A 114 11.45 -4.60 2.34
CA GLY A 114 11.24 -5.80 1.53
C GLY A 114 10.17 -5.64 0.46
N THR A 115 9.44 -4.52 0.44
CA THR A 115 8.47 -4.26 -0.63
C THR A 115 9.16 -4.06 -1.97
N THR A 116 8.56 -4.60 -3.03
CA THR A 116 9.02 -4.47 -4.41
C THR A 116 8.00 -3.74 -5.26
N ILE A 117 8.51 -3.06 -6.30
CA ILE A 117 7.69 -2.36 -7.29
C ILE A 117 7.96 -2.97 -8.66
N ASP A 118 6.89 -3.34 -9.35
CA ASP A 118 6.92 -3.89 -10.71
C ASP A 118 5.85 -3.21 -11.59
N THR A 119 5.83 -3.54 -12.87
CA THR A 119 4.83 -3.01 -13.82
C THR A 119 3.54 -3.80 -13.78
N THR A 120 2.39 -3.11 -13.86
CA THR A 120 1.05 -3.70 -13.94
C THR A 120 1.01 -4.91 -14.88
N PRO A 121 0.67 -6.11 -14.38
CA PRO A 121 0.62 -7.32 -15.18
C PRO A 121 -0.63 -7.34 -16.06
N THR A 122 -0.72 -8.32 -16.96
CA THR A 122 -1.95 -8.51 -17.75
C THR A 122 -3.12 -8.99 -16.88
N ILE A 123 -4.34 -8.70 -17.31
CA ILE A 123 -5.57 -9.20 -16.64
C ILE A 123 -5.53 -10.73 -16.51
N GLN A 124 -5.08 -11.43 -17.55
CA GLN A 124 -4.99 -12.89 -17.55
C GLN A 124 -4.04 -13.40 -16.46
N THR A 125 -2.89 -12.73 -16.27
CA THR A 125 -1.93 -13.05 -15.20
C THR A 125 -2.57 -12.90 -13.81
N ILE A 126 -3.34 -11.84 -13.59
CA ILE A 126 -4.03 -11.59 -12.32
C ILE A 126 -5.09 -12.66 -12.05
N ILE A 127 -5.88 -13.02 -13.06
CA ILE A 127 -6.87 -14.10 -12.97
C ILE A 127 -6.19 -15.43 -12.59
N GLU A 128 -5.03 -15.71 -13.17
CA GLU A 128 -4.25 -16.91 -12.83
C GLU A 128 -3.71 -16.89 -11.39
N TRP A 129 -3.30 -15.73 -10.88
CA TRP A 129 -2.93 -15.59 -9.47
C TRP A 129 -4.12 -15.87 -8.55
N GLY A 130 -5.29 -15.30 -8.84
CA GLY A 130 -6.51 -15.56 -8.08
C GLY A 130 -6.91 -17.03 -8.09
N ARG A 131 -6.82 -17.70 -9.25
CA ARG A 131 -7.06 -19.16 -9.35
C ARG A 131 -6.10 -19.95 -8.47
N LYS A 132 -4.80 -19.64 -8.54
CA LYS A 132 -3.77 -20.30 -7.71
C LYS A 132 -4.03 -20.09 -6.21
N MET A 133 -4.41 -18.88 -5.81
CA MET A 133 -4.73 -18.57 -4.41
C MET A 133 -5.88 -19.44 -3.89
N LEU A 134 -6.97 -19.59 -4.66
CA LEU A 134 -8.12 -20.41 -4.27
C LEU A 134 -7.81 -21.92 -4.28
N GLN A 135 -6.96 -22.37 -5.19
CA GLN A 135 -6.60 -23.78 -5.35
C GLN A 135 -5.54 -24.26 -4.35
N ASN A 136 -4.73 -23.35 -3.80
CA ASN A 136 -3.68 -23.67 -2.83
C ASN A 136 -4.14 -23.53 -1.37
N THR A 137 -5.44 -23.39 -1.12
CA THR A 137 -6.00 -23.45 0.23
C THR A 137 -5.97 -24.91 0.69
N ILE A 138 -5.03 -25.26 1.58
CA ILE A 138 -4.99 -26.54 2.32
C ILE A 138 -5.75 -26.35 3.63
#